data_AF-A0A914TQA2-F1
#
_entry.id   AF-A0A914TQA2-F1
#
_cell.length_a   1.000
_cell.length_b   1.000
_cell.length_c   1.000
_cell.angle_alpha   90.00
_cell.angle_beta   90.00
_cell.angle_gamma   90.00
#
_symmetry.space_group_name_H-M   'P 1'
#
loop_
_entity.id
_entity.type
_entity.pdbx_description
1 polymer ?
#
loop_
_entity_poly.entity_id
_entity_poly.type
_entity_poly.pdbx_seq_one_letter_code
_entity_poly.pdbx_strand_id
1 'polypeptide(L)'
;MSDCRQVFGDTLNQGRDGDMGEDRYTSRVYLKHTFLEQAFDYLAANGYSLITASSHTPAPNAFTQHKDEQECYMHYSQFTFQKS
;
A
#
# COMPACT_ATOMS: atom_id res chain seq x y z
N MET A 1 10.30 -15.94 3.81
CA MET A 1 9.62 -14.86 4.57
C MET A 1 9.74 -13.55 3.80
N SER A 2 8.60 -13.00 3.35
CA SER A 2 8.58 -11.74 2.61
C SER A 2 8.98 -10.54 3.49
N ASP A 3 9.76 -9.60 2.95
CA ASP A 3 10.24 -8.38 3.64
C ASP A 3 9.11 -7.62 4.36
N CYS A 4 7.91 -7.57 3.78
CA CYS A 4 6.75 -6.94 4.39
C CYS A 4 6.37 -7.57 5.73
N ARG A 5 6.43 -8.91 5.85
CA ARG A 5 6.10 -9.62 7.09
C ARG A 5 7.14 -9.38 8.17
N GLN A 6 8.41 -9.18 7.80
CA GLN A 6 9.46 -8.82 8.73
C GLN A 6 9.26 -7.41 9.32
N VAL A 7 8.88 -6.44 8.48
CA VAL A 7 8.70 -5.04 8.92
C VAL A 7 7.44 -4.86 9.76
N PHE A 8 6.31 -5.42 9.30
CA PHE A 8 5.00 -5.09 9.84
C PHE A 8 4.41 -6.21 10.72
N GLY A 9 4.91 -7.44 10.62
CA GLY A 9 4.51 -8.56 11.47
C GLY A 9 2.99 -8.71 11.62
N ASP A 10 2.52 -8.67 12.86
CA ASP A 10 1.11 -8.84 13.21
C ASP A 10 0.23 -7.63 12.84
N THR A 11 0.81 -6.51 12.43
CA THR A 11 0.04 -5.34 11.95
C THR A 11 -0.45 -5.52 10.51
N LEU A 12 0.07 -6.50 9.77
CA LEU A 12 -0.48 -6.91 8.47
C LEU A 12 -1.75 -7.73 8.65
N ASN A 13 -2.75 -7.45 7.82
CA ASN A 13 -3.82 -8.41 7.60
C ASN A 13 -3.28 -9.55 6.71
N GLN A 14 -3.50 -10.79 7.15
CA GLN A 14 -3.31 -11.93 6.26
C GLN A 14 -4.29 -11.74 5.09
N GLY A 15 -3.74 -11.58 3.88
CA GLY A 15 -4.51 -11.23 2.69
C GLY A 15 -5.68 -12.21 2.46
N ARG A 16 -6.70 -11.74 1.73
CA ARG A 16 -7.87 -12.54 1.35
C ARG A 16 -7.55 -13.76 0.46
N ASP A 17 -6.32 -13.87 -0.05
CA ASP A 17 -5.87 -15.00 -0.85
C ASP A 17 -5.07 -15.97 0.01
N GLY A 18 -5.53 -17.22 0.03
CA GLY A 18 -4.87 -18.33 0.70
C GLY A 18 -3.42 -18.49 0.23
N ASP A 19 -2.51 -18.55 1.21
CA ASP A 19 -1.12 -18.99 1.11
C ASP A 19 -0.39 -18.55 -0.17
N MET A 20 -0.18 -17.24 -0.32
CA MET A 20 0.86 -16.74 -1.23
C MET A 20 2.20 -17.16 -0.64
N GLY A 21 2.77 -18.27 -1.15
CA GLY A 21 4.08 -18.76 -0.75
C GLY A 21 5.11 -17.63 -0.56
N GLU A 22 5.87 -17.71 0.54
CA GLU A 22 6.59 -16.59 1.17
C GLU A 22 7.62 -15.85 0.30
N ASP A 23 7.96 -16.37 -0.89
CA ASP A 23 9.03 -15.88 -1.76
C ASP A 23 8.52 -15.07 -2.98
N ARG A 24 7.24 -14.70 -3.03
CA ARG A 24 6.65 -13.94 -4.16
C ARG A 24 6.24 -12.52 -3.79
N TYR A 25 6.49 -11.58 -4.71
CA TYR A 25 5.99 -10.21 -4.63
C TYR A 25 4.45 -10.18 -4.68
N THR A 26 3.83 -9.30 -3.88
CA THR A 26 2.37 -9.13 -3.84
C THR A 26 1.99 -7.67 -3.61
N SER A 27 0.84 -7.27 -4.17
CA SER A 27 0.20 -5.98 -3.96
C SER A 27 -1.11 -6.09 -3.16
N ARG A 28 -1.43 -7.28 -2.61
CA ARG A 28 -2.74 -7.59 -2.00
C ARG A 28 -2.74 -7.56 -0.47
N VAL A 29 -1.66 -7.08 0.15
CA VAL A 29 -1.55 -6.94 1.61
C VAL A 29 -1.92 -5.51 2.05
N TYR A 30 -2.44 -5.38 3.26
CA TYR A 30 -2.83 -4.09 3.83
C TYR A 30 -2.63 -4.10 5.35
N LEU A 31 -2.40 -2.93 5.93
CA LEU A 31 -2.22 -2.74 7.37
C LEU A 31 -3.56 -2.74 8.10
N LYS A 32 -3.55 -3.18 9.35
CA LYS A 32 -4.71 -3.13 10.26
C LYS A 32 -5.02 -1.73 10.76
N HIS A 33 -4.00 -0.87 10.82
CA HIS A 33 -4.14 0.53 11.20
C HIS A 33 -4.19 1.43 9.96
N THR A 34 -4.72 2.64 10.14
CA THR A 34 -4.92 3.62 9.06
C THR A 34 -4.00 4.84 9.16
N PHE A 35 -3.11 4.88 10.15
CA PHE A 35 -2.12 5.96 10.33
C PHE A 35 -0.90 5.74 9.44
N LEU A 36 -0.63 6.67 8.52
CA LEU A 36 0.47 6.56 7.55
C LEU A 36 1.83 6.75 8.22
N GLU A 37 1.92 7.72 9.12
CA GLU A 37 3.15 8.06 9.84
C GLU A 37 3.64 6.86 10.64
N GLN A 38 2.72 6.11 11.27
CA GLN A 38 3.06 4.86 11.96
C GLN A 38 3.66 3.83 11.00
N ALA A 39 3.14 3.71 9.77
CA ALA A 39 3.69 2.79 8.78
C ALA A 39 5.11 3.22 8.35
N PHE A 40 5.34 4.54 8.22
CA PHE A 40 6.63 5.10 7.87
C PHE A 40 7.65 4.89 8.99
N ASP A 41 7.25 5.04 10.25
CA ASP A 41 8.09 4.78 11.41
C ASP A 41 8.57 3.32 11.46
N TYR A 42 7.68 2.35 11.18
CA TYR A 42 8.07 0.94 11.09
C TYR A 42 9.09 0.68 9.99
N LEU A 43 8.91 1.29 8.82
CA LEU A 43 9.84 1.17 7.69
C LEU A 43 11.21 1.77 8.03
N ALA A 44 11.23 2.97 8.60
CA ALA A 44 12.44 3.67 9.02
C ALA A 44 13.23 2.87 10.07
N ALA A 45 12.54 2.30 11.07
CA ALA A 45 13.14 1.45 12.09
C ALA A 45 13.78 0.17 11.51
N ASN A 46 13.37 -0.26 10.31
CA ASN A 46 13.90 -1.42 9.60
C ASN A 46 14.89 -1.07 8.48
N GLY A 47 15.36 0.19 8.41
CA GLY A 47 16.39 0.64 7.46
C GLY A 47 15.86 0.99 6.07
N TYR A 48 14.54 1.14 5.90
CA TYR A 48 13.96 1.66 4.66
C TYR A 48 13.94 3.18 4.67
N SER A 49 14.22 3.78 3.52
CA SER A 49 14.13 5.22 3.28
C SER A 49 13.10 5.52 2.20
N LEU A 50 12.33 6.60 2.37
CA LEU A 50 11.39 7.09 1.36
C LEU A 50 12.17 7.66 0.17
N ILE A 51 11.97 7.10 -1.02
CA ILE A 51 12.66 7.53 -2.25
C ILE A 51 11.76 8.32 -3.20
N THR A 52 10.44 8.11 -3.14
CA THR A 52 9.48 8.77 -4.02
C THR A 52 8.10 8.78 -3.40
N ALA A 53 7.38 9.88 -3.59
CA ALA A 53 5.95 9.99 -3.34
C ALA A 53 5.26 10.48 -4.62
N SER A 54 4.16 9.84 -5.00
CA SER A 54 3.33 10.28 -6.11
C SER A 54 1.86 10.31 -5.71
N SER A 55 1.07 11.09 -6.43
CA SER A 55 -0.37 11.14 -6.24
C SER A 55 -1.04 11.17 -7.60
N HIS A 56 -2.03 10.31 -7.78
CA HIS A 56 -2.74 10.15 -9.04
C HIS A 56 -4.23 10.25 -8.78
N THR A 57 -4.89 11.12 -9.53
CA THR A 57 -6.35 11.21 -9.59
C THR A 57 -6.75 10.61 -10.94
N PRO A 58 -7.54 9.53 -10.98
CA PRO A 58 -8.03 8.99 -12.24
C PRO A 58 -8.80 10.07 -12.99
N ALA A 59 -8.45 10.33 -14.24
CA ALA A 59 -9.25 11.21 -15.08
C ALA A 59 -10.63 10.55 -15.32
N PRO A 60 -11.74 11.31 -15.27
CA PRO A 60 -13.04 10.77 -15.65
C PRO A 60 -12.96 10.35 -17.13
N ASN A 61 -13.27 9.07 -17.41
CA ASN A 61 -13.34 8.53 -18.75
C ASN A 61 -14.81 8.48 -19.24
N ALA A 62 -15.04 8.27 -20.53
CA ALA A 62 -16.40 8.23 -21.09
C ALA A 62 -17.27 7.10 -20.50
N PHE A 63 -16.68 6.07 -19.90
CA PHE A 63 -17.37 4.97 -19.23
C PHE A 63 -17.70 5.24 -17.76
N THR A 64 -17.08 6.24 -17.13
CA THR A 64 -17.37 6.68 -15.75
C THR A 64 -18.51 7.68 -15.66
N GLN A 65 -19.14 8.09 -16.79
CA GLN A 65 -20.30 8.99 -16.78
C GLN A 65 -21.53 8.42 -16.04
N HIS A 66 -21.55 7.12 -15.77
CA HIS A 66 -22.58 6.42 -15.00
C HIS A 66 -22.13 5.97 -13.59
N LYS A 67 -20.93 6.37 -13.14
CA LYS A 67 -20.45 6.08 -11.78
C LYS A 67 -20.79 7.24 -10.86
N ASP A 68 -21.17 6.91 -9.62
CA ASP A 68 -21.50 7.88 -8.57
C ASP A 68 -20.42 8.96 -8.49
N GLU A 69 -20.84 10.23 -8.29
CA GLU A 69 -19.95 11.40 -8.23
C GLU A 69 -18.77 11.19 -7.26
N GLN A 70 -18.94 10.36 -6.24
CA GLN A 70 -17.93 9.96 -5.27
C GLN A 70 -16.72 9.23 -5.89
N GLU A 71 -16.92 8.41 -6.92
CA GLU A 71 -15.83 7.67 -7.58
C GLU A 71 -14.97 8.58 -8.48
N CYS A 72 -15.51 9.72 -8.91
CA CYS A 72 -14.82 10.73 -9.72
C CYS A 72 -13.76 11.53 -8.92
N TYR A 73 -13.72 11.37 -7.59
CA TYR A 73 -12.79 12.08 -6.70
C TYR A 73 -11.85 11.14 -5.92
N MET A 74 -11.67 9.89 -6.36
CA MET A 74 -10.70 9.00 -5.71
C MET A 74 -9.26 9.49 -5.96
N HIS A 75 -8.62 9.98 -4.90
CA HIS A 75 -7.21 10.35 -4.92
C HIS A 75 -6.38 9.17 -4.39
N TYR A 76 -5.42 8.69 -5.18
CA TYR A 76 -4.50 7.63 -4.78
C TYR A 76 -3.12 8.21 -4.54
N SER A 77 -2.61 8.11 -3.32
CA SER A 77 -1.24 8.46 -2.98
C SER A 77 -0.39 7.19 -2.85
N GLN A 78 0.79 7.20 -3.45
CA GLN A 78 1.76 6.10 -3.40
C GLN A 78 3.08 6.60 -2.82
N PHE A 79 3.66 5.81 -1.92
CA PHE A 79 4.94 6.06 -1.29
C PHE A 79 5.86 4.86 -1.53
N THR A 80 7.01 5.10 -2.16
CA THR A 80 7.99 4.07 -2.50
C THR A 80 9.16 4.14 -1.55
N PHE A 81 9.49 3.01 -0.94
CA PHE A 81 10.58 2.87 0.02
C PHE A 81 11.65 1.91 -0.49
N GLN A 82 12.91 2.19 -0.17
CA GLN A 82 14.05 1.33 -0.48
C GLN A 82 14.89 1.10 0.78
N LYS A 83 15.28 -0.16 1.01
CA LYS A 83 16.24 -0.51 2.05
C LYS A 83 17.66 -0.26 1.53
N SER A 84 18.48 0.42 2.33
CA SER A 84 19.91 0.60 2.04
C SER A 84 20.75 -0.54 2.58
#